data_AF-A0A1F8J4Y8-F1
#
_entry.id   AF-A0A1F8J4Y8-F1
#
_cell.length_a   1.000
_cell.length_b   1.000
_cell.length_c   1.000
_cell.angle_alpha   90.00
_cell.angle_beta   90.00
_cell.angle_gamma   90.00
#
_symmetry.space_group_name_H-M   'P 1'
#
loop_
_entity.id
_entity.type
_entity.pdbx_description
1 polymer ?
#
loop_
_entity_poly.entity_id
_entity_poly.type
_entity_poly.pdbx_seq_one_letter_code
_entity_poly.pdbx_strand_id
1 'polypeptide(L)'
;MKTKTIQENIQLVRFLFEEQASRDDTSLYDQLFFEGVQLYGPASGQMTKGLAALKKIDRGYHLAYPRAQFKIEEIFGHNNEVVVRWTCKGAYKEGYKGITPKKKEFAIWGLSIYRINKGKIQEIWQFWDRLGILEQIGEIHVHTDPVKPGYYEDLLKDLGMKKYVEKVSLLSRRERECLEFLLQGKTAKETAAILALSHRTIESYFENIKKKLKCANKGQLFSTAEVLKKLELL
;
A
#
# COMPACT_ATOMS: atom_id res chain seq x y z
N MET A 1 30.10 8.77 28.62
CA MET A 1 30.10 9.06 27.17
C MET A 1 28.98 10.04 26.87
N LYS A 2 29.27 11.19 26.25
CA LYS A 2 28.25 12.19 25.90
C LYS A 2 27.32 11.67 24.80
N THR A 3 26.02 11.90 24.92
CA THR A 3 25.04 11.69 23.85
C THR A 3 25.37 12.63 22.70
N LYS A 4 25.51 12.11 21.48
CA LYS A 4 25.73 12.94 20.29
C LYS A 4 24.53 13.83 20.02
N THR A 5 24.79 15.02 19.50
CA THR A 5 23.79 15.95 19.01
C THR A 5 23.10 15.38 17.76
N ILE A 6 21.89 15.84 17.48
CA ILE A 6 21.17 15.41 16.29
C ILE A 6 21.91 15.74 14.99
N GLN A 7 22.65 16.85 14.95
CA GLN A 7 23.46 17.24 13.79
C GLN A 7 24.57 16.23 13.50
N GLU A 8 25.24 15.71 14.54
CA GLU A 8 26.25 14.65 14.35
C GLU A 8 25.62 13.33 13.86
N ASN A 9 24.40 13.01 14.29
CA ASN A 9 23.67 11.84 13.80
C ASN A 9 23.29 12.01 12.31
N ILE A 10 22.85 13.21 11.91
CA ILE A 10 22.56 13.52 10.51
C ILE A 10 23.83 13.37 9.66
N GLN A 11 24.98 13.88 10.13
CA GLN A 11 26.24 13.74 9.40
C GLN A 11 26.70 12.28 9.28
N LEU A 12 26.52 11.48 10.33
CA LEU A 12 26.79 10.03 10.29
C LEU A 12 25.99 9.34 9.17
N VAL A 13 24.69 9.66 9.06
CA VAL A 13 23.82 9.06 8.05
C VAL A 13 24.14 9.60 6.64
N ARG A 14 24.48 10.88 6.48
CA ARG A 14 24.96 11.41 5.18
C ARG A 14 26.20 10.67 4.71
N PHE A 15 27.18 10.52 5.60
CA PHE A 15 28.41 9.79 5.32
C PHE A 15 28.13 8.34 4.89
N LEU A 16 27.19 7.65 5.55
CA LEU A 16 26.76 6.30 5.13
C LEU A 16 26.26 6.28 3.67
N PHE A 17 25.43 7.24 3.26
CA PHE A 17 24.93 7.32 1.88
C PHE A 17 26.03 7.61 0.86
N GLU A 18 27.00 8.46 1.21
CA GLU A 18 28.16 8.77 0.36
C GLU A 18 29.07 7.55 0.17
N GLU A 19 29.30 6.77 1.23
CA GLU A 19 30.08 5.53 1.16
C GLU A 19 29.36 4.46 0.34
N GLN A 20 28.06 4.27 0.56
CA GLN A 20 27.24 3.32 -0.22
C GLN A 20 27.21 3.68 -1.73
N ALA A 21 27.30 4.97 -2.08
CA ALA A 21 27.33 5.43 -3.46
C ALA A 21 28.72 5.34 -4.12
N SER A 22 29.79 5.38 -3.32
CA SER A 22 31.16 5.51 -3.84
C SER A 22 31.97 4.21 -3.82
N ARG A 23 31.62 3.24 -2.96
CA ARG A 23 32.43 2.01 -2.78
C ARG A 23 31.53 0.79 -2.57
N ASP A 24 31.83 -0.31 -3.27
CA ASP A 24 31.35 -1.67 -2.91
C ASP A 24 32.10 -2.20 -1.68
N ASP A 25 32.31 -1.35 -0.68
CA ASP A 25 33.14 -1.64 0.48
C ASP A 25 32.32 -1.50 1.75
N THR A 26 32.16 -2.63 2.45
CA THR A 26 31.49 -2.67 3.75
C THR A 26 32.48 -2.58 4.92
N SER A 27 33.76 -2.26 4.66
CA SER A 27 34.81 -2.14 5.68
C SER A 27 34.49 -1.13 6.79
N LEU A 28 33.72 -0.09 6.46
CA LEU A 28 33.34 0.95 7.42
C LEU A 28 32.12 0.57 8.26
N TYR A 29 31.41 -0.50 7.93
CA TYR A 29 30.16 -0.85 8.61
C TYR A 29 30.40 -1.18 10.10
N ASP A 30 31.56 -1.75 10.44
CA ASP A 30 31.92 -2.04 11.84
C ASP A 30 32.07 -0.76 12.68
N GLN A 31 32.36 0.37 12.04
CA GLN A 31 32.46 1.69 12.68
C GLN A 31 31.09 2.39 12.74
N LEU A 32 30.23 2.18 11.74
CA LEU A 32 28.96 2.89 11.58
C LEU A 32 27.78 2.23 12.31
N PHE A 33 27.77 0.90 12.46
CA PHE A 33 26.64 0.13 12.98
C PHE A 33 26.96 -0.60 14.29
N PHE A 34 25.93 -0.85 15.10
CA PHE A 34 26.03 -1.83 16.18
C PHE A 34 26.14 -3.25 15.63
N GLU A 35 26.88 -4.11 16.32
CA GLU A 35 26.98 -5.54 16.00
C GLU A 35 25.60 -6.19 15.93
N GLY A 36 24.69 -5.80 16.84
CA GLY A 36 23.31 -6.29 16.92
C GLY A 36 22.29 -5.45 16.15
N VAL A 37 22.69 -4.66 15.13
CA VAL A 37 21.78 -3.79 14.37
C VAL A 37 20.54 -4.53 13.88
N GLN A 38 19.39 -3.88 13.94
CA GLN A 38 18.12 -4.41 13.47
C GLN A 38 17.66 -3.65 12.22
N LEU A 39 17.35 -4.38 11.15
CA LEU A 39 16.81 -3.84 9.90
C LEU A 39 15.38 -4.34 9.72
N TYR A 40 14.43 -3.42 9.64
CA TYR A 40 13.01 -3.67 9.38
C TYR A 40 12.66 -3.28 7.95
N GLY A 41 11.90 -4.15 7.26
CA GLY A 41 11.50 -3.93 5.88
C GLY A 41 12.57 -4.40 4.87
N PRO A 42 12.39 -4.11 3.57
CA PRO A 42 11.24 -3.40 2.98
C PRO A 42 9.94 -4.23 2.90
N ALA A 43 9.96 -5.53 3.23
CA ALA A 43 8.74 -6.33 3.35
C ALA A 43 8.22 -6.29 4.79
N SER A 44 6.95 -5.93 4.97
CA SER A 44 6.30 -5.97 6.29
C SER A 44 6.42 -7.35 6.93
N GLY A 45 6.65 -7.37 8.24
CA GLY A 45 6.84 -8.61 9.01
C GLY A 45 8.23 -9.24 8.90
N GLN A 46 9.14 -8.70 8.07
CA GLN A 46 10.53 -9.15 8.01
C GLN A 46 11.44 -8.23 8.82
N MET A 47 12.25 -8.83 9.69
CA MET A 47 13.34 -8.17 10.40
C MET A 47 14.63 -8.97 10.20
N THR A 48 15.71 -8.28 9.85
CA THR A 48 17.07 -8.82 9.81
C THR A 48 17.82 -8.36 11.05
N LYS A 49 18.52 -9.28 11.72
CA LYS A 49 19.31 -8.98 12.92
C LYS A 49 20.79 -9.24 12.68
N GLY A 50 21.61 -8.29 13.10
CA GLY A 50 23.06 -8.42 13.14
C GLY A 50 23.77 -7.81 11.95
N LEU A 51 24.97 -7.28 12.20
CA LEU A 51 25.78 -6.56 11.22
C LEU A 51 26.21 -7.46 10.05
N ALA A 52 26.56 -8.71 10.32
CA ALA A 52 26.92 -9.68 9.28
C ALA A 52 25.77 -9.93 8.28
N ALA A 53 24.53 -9.98 8.77
CA ALA A 53 23.35 -10.18 7.94
C ALA A 53 23.04 -8.92 7.11
N LEU A 54 23.18 -7.73 7.69
CA LEU A 54 23.07 -6.46 6.98
C LEU A 54 24.09 -6.37 5.82
N LYS A 55 25.38 -6.62 6.10
CA LYS A 55 26.44 -6.64 5.07
C LYS A 55 26.12 -7.59 3.91
N LYS A 56 25.53 -8.75 4.19
CA LYS A 56 25.12 -9.73 3.16
C LYS A 56 23.99 -9.20 2.28
N ILE A 57 23.01 -8.50 2.86
CA ILE A 57 21.89 -7.90 2.13
C ILE A 57 22.41 -6.79 1.20
N ASP A 58 23.20 -5.86 1.73
CA ASP A 58 23.71 -4.72 0.95
C ASP A 58 24.64 -5.17 -0.18
N ARG A 59 25.51 -6.15 0.09
CA ARG A 59 26.30 -6.81 -0.98
C ARG A 59 25.40 -7.47 -2.03
N GLY A 60 24.29 -8.06 -1.60
CA GLY A 60 23.28 -8.61 -2.51
C GLY A 60 22.73 -7.55 -3.45
N TYR A 61 22.37 -6.37 -2.94
CA TYR A 61 21.90 -5.25 -3.75
C TYR A 61 22.99 -4.69 -4.66
N HIS A 62 24.23 -4.57 -4.20
CA HIS A 62 25.32 -4.13 -5.05
C HIS A 62 25.56 -5.09 -6.23
N LEU A 63 25.51 -6.40 -5.99
CA LEU A 63 25.63 -7.40 -7.06
C LEU A 63 24.49 -7.33 -8.08
N ALA A 64 23.28 -7.01 -7.62
CA ALA A 64 22.11 -6.81 -8.49
C ALA A 64 22.21 -5.50 -9.29
N TYR A 65 22.77 -4.45 -8.67
CA TYR A 65 22.76 -3.08 -9.15
C TYR A 65 24.14 -2.41 -8.99
N PRO A 66 25.19 -2.87 -9.70
CA PRO A 66 26.59 -2.49 -9.45
C PRO A 66 26.94 -1.02 -9.75
N ARG A 67 25.96 -0.23 -10.22
CA ARG A 67 26.09 1.21 -10.51
C ARG A 67 24.88 2.00 -10.02
N ALA A 68 24.17 1.49 -9.01
CA ALA A 68 23.09 2.23 -8.39
C ALA A 68 23.62 3.52 -7.75
N GLN A 69 22.98 4.64 -8.04
CA GLN A 69 23.31 5.95 -7.51
C GLN A 69 22.17 6.40 -6.60
N PHE A 70 22.48 6.57 -5.32
CA PHE A 70 21.57 7.13 -4.34
C PHE A 70 21.73 8.64 -4.27
N LYS A 71 20.61 9.34 -4.16
CA LYS A 71 20.55 10.78 -3.92
C LYS A 71 19.66 11.05 -2.72
N ILE A 72 20.19 11.76 -1.73
CA ILE A 72 19.39 12.28 -0.62
C ILE A 72 18.55 13.44 -1.17
N GLU A 73 17.23 13.30 -1.12
CA GLU A 73 16.30 14.39 -1.44
C GLU A 73 16.02 15.24 -0.21
N GLU A 74 15.95 14.60 0.96
CA GLU A 74 15.66 15.26 2.22
C GLU A 74 16.20 14.45 3.38
N ILE A 75 16.71 15.14 4.39
CA ILE A 75 17.19 14.52 5.61
C ILE A 75 17.02 15.47 6.78
N PHE A 76 16.45 14.94 7.85
CA PHE A 76 16.20 15.65 9.10
C PHE A 76 16.20 14.63 10.23
N GLY A 77 16.09 15.11 11.46
CA GLY A 77 15.99 14.19 12.59
C GLY A 77 15.56 14.86 13.87
N HIS A 78 15.24 14.03 14.84
CA HIS A 78 14.78 14.43 16.16
C HIS A 78 15.31 13.43 17.20
N ASN A 79 15.78 13.93 18.35
CA ASN A 79 16.45 13.13 19.37
C ASN A 79 17.61 12.30 18.81
N ASN A 80 17.41 11.00 18.70
CA ASN A 80 18.39 10.04 18.20
C ASN A 80 17.93 9.33 16.91
N GLU A 81 16.91 9.86 16.23
CA GLU A 81 16.39 9.33 14.98
C GLU A 81 16.65 10.29 13.83
N VAL A 82 17.06 9.72 12.69
CA VAL A 82 17.31 10.45 11.44
C VAL A 82 16.46 9.83 10.35
N VAL A 83 15.69 10.67 9.66
CA VAL A 83 14.83 10.27 8.54
C VAL A 83 15.49 10.76 7.26
N VAL A 84 15.51 9.90 6.25
CA VAL A 84 16.05 10.20 4.92
C VAL A 84 15.02 9.83 3.88
N ARG A 85 14.62 10.80 3.06
CA ARG A 85 13.94 10.54 1.79
C ARG A 85 14.98 10.60 0.68
N TRP A 86 15.02 9.57 -0.15
CA TRP A 86 16.05 9.40 -1.16
C TRP A 86 15.47 8.90 -2.47
N THR A 87 16.19 9.16 -3.55
CA THR A 87 15.98 8.53 -4.86
C THR A 87 17.16 7.64 -5.20
N CYS A 88 16.90 6.59 -5.97
CA CYS A 88 17.94 5.71 -6.49
C CYS A 88 17.71 5.47 -7.98
N LYS A 89 18.76 5.67 -8.78
CA LYS A 89 18.79 5.30 -10.20
C LYS A 89 19.80 4.19 -10.39
N GLY A 90 19.46 3.17 -11.15
CA GLY A 90 20.38 2.06 -11.38
C GLY A 90 20.01 1.25 -12.61
N ALA A 91 20.82 0.22 -12.85
CA ALA A 91 20.55 -0.78 -13.87
C ALA A 91 20.65 -2.19 -13.27
N TYR A 92 19.65 -3.02 -13.56
CA TYR A 92 19.59 -4.43 -13.20
C TYR A 92 20.65 -5.21 -13.98
N LYS A 93 21.49 -5.96 -13.28
CA LYS A 93 22.45 -6.88 -13.88
C LYS A 93 21.74 -8.17 -14.30
N GLU A 94 21.80 -8.49 -15.59
CA GLU A 94 21.20 -9.71 -16.14
C GLU A 94 21.57 -10.97 -15.34
N GLY A 95 20.58 -11.86 -15.15
CA GLY A 95 20.77 -13.15 -14.51
C GLY A 95 20.87 -13.10 -12.97
N TYR A 96 20.86 -11.91 -12.34
CA TYR A 96 20.82 -11.83 -10.88
C TYR A 96 19.52 -12.48 -10.38
N LYS A 97 19.65 -13.49 -9.51
CA LYS A 97 18.56 -14.32 -8.96
C LYS A 97 17.59 -14.89 -10.03
N GLY A 98 18.09 -15.17 -11.24
CA GLY A 98 17.29 -15.78 -12.30
C GLY A 98 16.30 -14.84 -13.00
N ILE A 99 16.43 -13.52 -12.78
CA ILE A 99 15.62 -12.51 -13.47
C ILE A 99 16.31 -12.10 -14.78
N THR A 100 15.54 -12.09 -15.87
CA THR A 100 15.97 -11.66 -17.20
C THR A 100 15.22 -10.38 -17.56
N PRO A 101 15.74 -9.20 -17.17
CA PRO A 101 14.99 -7.96 -17.30
C PRO A 101 14.75 -7.59 -18.77
N LYS A 102 13.51 -7.19 -19.11
CA LYS A 102 13.17 -6.66 -20.45
C LYS A 102 13.71 -5.24 -20.66
N LYS A 103 13.82 -4.48 -19.57
CA LYS A 103 14.48 -3.17 -19.51
C LYS A 103 15.46 -3.18 -18.36
N LYS A 104 16.66 -2.64 -18.57
CA LYS A 104 17.73 -2.71 -17.56
C LYS A 104 17.64 -1.61 -16.53
N GLU A 105 17.15 -0.43 -16.89
CA GLU A 105 17.21 0.76 -16.04
C GLU A 105 15.98 0.92 -15.15
N PHE A 106 16.17 1.50 -13.97
CA PHE A 106 15.10 1.90 -13.07
C PHE A 106 15.43 3.21 -12.36
N ALA A 107 14.38 3.91 -11.92
CA ALA A 107 14.45 5.01 -10.97
C ALA A 107 13.36 4.82 -9.91
N ILE A 108 13.75 4.82 -8.64
CA ILE A 108 12.83 4.62 -7.52
C ILE A 108 13.01 5.66 -6.43
N TRP A 109 12.01 5.76 -5.57
CA TRP A 109 12.05 6.54 -4.35
C TRP A 109 12.07 5.60 -3.15
N GLY A 110 12.63 6.10 -2.06
CA GLY A 110 12.66 5.40 -0.79
C GLY A 110 12.69 6.35 0.40
N LEU A 111 12.40 5.76 1.55
CA LEU A 111 12.45 6.37 2.86
C LEU A 111 13.16 5.41 3.80
N SER A 112 14.12 5.94 4.54
CA SER A 112 14.84 5.22 5.58
C SER A 112 14.78 6.00 6.89
N ILE A 113 14.54 5.31 8.00
CA ILE A 113 14.65 5.87 9.35
C ILE A 113 15.76 5.13 10.06
N TYR A 114 16.73 5.87 10.61
CA TYR A 114 17.86 5.34 11.35
C TYR A 114 17.72 5.76 12.80
N ARG A 115 17.82 4.81 13.73
CA ARG A 115 17.99 5.10 15.16
C ARG A 115 19.45 4.95 15.53
N ILE A 116 20.02 5.98 16.15
CA ILE A 116 21.41 6.06 16.55
C ILE A 116 21.51 5.89 18.07
N ASN A 117 22.53 5.20 18.54
CA ASN A 117 22.85 5.08 19.95
C ASN A 117 24.38 5.12 20.13
N LYS A 118 24.88 5.92 21.08
CA LYS A 118 26.33 6.11 21.31
C LYS A 118 27.15 6.31 20.02
N GLY A 119 26.58 7.01 19.02
CA GLY A 119 27.22 7.33 17.75
C GLY A 119 27.28 6.22 16.71
N LYS A 120 26.56 5.11 16.90
CA LYS A 120 26.39 4.02 15.92
C LYS A 120 24.91 3.78 15.61
N ILE A 121 24.62 3.33 14.41
CA ILE A 121 23.26 2.98 13.97
C ILE A 121 22.87 1.64 14.62
N GLN A 122 21.81 1.65 15.44
CA GLN A 122 21.30 0.46 16.13
C GLN A 122 20.08 -0.15 15.46
N GLU A 123 19.31 0.66 14.72
CA GLU A 123 18.06 0.23 14.10
C GLU A 123 17.83 0.99 12.80
N ILE A 124 17.25 0.31 11.82
CA ILE A 124 16.93 0.84 10.50
C ILE A 124 15.51 0.40 10.13
N TRP A 125 14.67 1.32 9.70
CA TRP A 125 13.40 1.05 9.02
C TRP A 125 13.52 1.48 7.57
N GLN A 126 13.26 0.59 6.63
CA GLN A 126 13.37 0.87 5.19
C GLN A 126 12.06 0.64 4.46
N PHE A 127 11.68 1.61 3.65
CA PHE A 127 10.56 1.54 2.72
C PHE A 127 11.03 2.05 1.37
N TRP A 128 10.89 1.25 0.32
CA TRP A 128 11.27 1.69 -1.02
C TRP A 128 10.52 0.88 -2.08
N ASP A 129 10.43 1.46 -3.27
CA ASP A 129 9.54 1.02 -4.34
C ASP A 129 10.05 -0.24 -5.06
N ARG A 130 10.01 -1.38 -4.35
CA ARG A 130 10.35 -2.70 -4.90
C ARG A 130 9.47 -3.07 -6.09
N LEU A 131 8.19 -2.74 -6.01
CA LEU A 131 7.22 -3.05 -7.05
C LEU A 131 7.52 -2.24 -8.31
N GLY A 132 7.85 -0.96 -8.16
CA GLY A 132 8.26 -0.08 -9.24
C GLY A 132 9.54 -0.54 -9.93
N ILE A 133 10.52 -1.14 -9.23
CA ILE A 133 11.64 -1.80 -9.92
C ILE A 133 11.11 -2.91 -10.84
N LEU A 134 10.34 -3.86 -10.29
CA LEU A 134 9.85 -5.03 -11.04
C LEU A 134 9.03 -4.62 -12.28
N GLU A 135 8.21 -3.58 -12.15
CA GLU A 135 7.47 -3.01 -13.28
C GLU A 135 8.40 -2.36 -14.31
N GLN A 136 9.33 -1.51 -13.86
CA GLN A 136 10.25 -0.81 -14.76
C GLN A 136 11.15 -1.76 -15.54
N ILE A 137 11.59 -2.87 -14.92
CA ILE A 137 12.37 -3.91 -15.60
C ILE A 137 11.52 -4.87 -16.45
N GLY A 138 10.19 -4.76 -16.37
CA GLY A 138 9.22 -5.48 -17.21
C GLY A 138 8.84 -6.88 -16.75
N GLU A 139 9.10 -7.23 -15.48
CA GLU A 139 8.70 -8.51 -14.88
C GLU A 139 7.21 -8.56 -14.57
N ILE A 140 6.65 -7.43 -14.17
CA ILE A 140 5.23 -7.26 -13.88
C ILE A 140 4.68 -6.01 -14.57
N HIS A 141 3.37 -5.85 -14.54
CA HIS A 141 2.70 -4.60 -14.89
C HIS A 141 1.73 -4.25 -13.78
N VAL A 142 1.87 -3.06 -13.21
CA VAL A 142 0.97 -2.55 -12.19
C VAL A 142 -0.11 -1.76 -12.89
N HIS A 143 -1.32 -2.32 -12.95
CA HIS A 143 -2.47 -1.59 -13.47
C HIS A 143 -2.83 -0.46 -12.50
N THR A 144 -2.64 0.79 -12.91
CA THR A 144 -3.01 1.98 -12.13
C THR A 144 -4.49 2.33 -12.23
N ASP A 145 -5.27 1.55 -13.00
CA ASP A 145 -6.70 1.79 -13.13
C ASP A 145 -7.38 1.66 -11.76
N PRO A 146 -8.35 2.54 -11.44
CA PRO A 146 -9.24 2.30 -10.31
C PRO A 146 -9.96 1.01 -10.63
N VAL A 147 -9.51 -0.08 -9.99
CA VAL A 147 -10.19 -1.35 -9.82
C VAL A 147 -11.03 -1.72 -11.06
N LYS A 148 -10.45 -2.47 -12.01
CA LYS A 148 -11.11 -2.96 -13.25
C LYS A 148 -12.62 -3.16 -13.02
N PRO A 149 -13.51 -2.64 -13.88
CA PRO A 149 -14.95 -2.88 -13.75
C PRO A 149 -15.22 -4.37 -13.51
N GLY A 150 -15.82 -4.69 -12.35
CA GLY A 150 -16.07 -6.07 -11.91
C GLY A 150 -15.07 -6.67 -10.91
N TYR A 151 -13.95 -6.02 -10.57
CA TYR A 151 -13.00 -6.57 -9.59
C TYR A 151 -13.61 -6.74 -8.20
N TYR A 152 -14.45 -5.80 -7.74
CA TYR A 152 -15.20 -6.00 -6.50
C TYR A 152 -16.20 -7.15 -6.62
N GLU A 153 -16.77 -7.38 -7.80
CA GLU A 153 -17.65 -8.54 -8.02
C GLU A 153 -16.87 -9.86 -7.94
N ASP A 154 -15.67 -9.92 -8.50
CA ASP A 154 -14.80 -11.09 -8.45
C ASP A 154 -14.28 -11.34 -7.03
N LEU A 155 -13.84 -10.30 -6.33
CA LEU A 155 -13.45 -10.38 -4.91
C LEU A 155 -14.61 -10.86 -4.03
N LEU A 156 -15.83 -10.35 -4.25
CA LEU A 156 -17.01 -10.78 -3.52
C LEU A 156 -17.43 -12.21 -3.87
N LYS A 157 -17.15 -12.70 -5.09
CA LYS A 157 -17.32 -14.12 -5.43
C LYS A 157 -16.35 -14.98 -4.62
N ASP A 158 -15.08 -14.59 -4.56
CA ASP A 158 -14.03 -15.32 -3.84
C ASP A 158 -14.28 -15.37 -2.33
N LEU A 159 -14.87 -14.31 -1.77
CA LEU A 159 -15.28 -14.25 -0.36
C LEU A 159 -16.58 -15.04 -0.05
N GLY A 160 -17.14 -15.76 -1.02
CA GLY A 160 -18.40 -16.51 -0.86
C GLY A 160 -19.63 -15.60 -0.75
N MET A 161 -19.49 -14.33 -1.13
CA MET A 161 -20.53 -13.29 -1.03
C MET A 161 -21.30 -13.08 -2.34
N LYS A 162 -21.09 -13.94 -3.34
CA LYS A 162 -21.72 -13.89 -4.68
C LYS A 162 -23.23 -13.63 -4.66
N LYS A 163 -23.95 -14.22 -3.70
CA LYS A 163 -25.41 -14.04 -3.54
C LYS A 163 -25.85 -12.59 -3.34
N TYR A 164 -24.99 -11.71 -2.81
CA TYR A 164 -25.30 -10.30 -2.60
C TYR A 164 -25.06 -9.48 -3.87
N VAL A 165 -24.04 -9.81 -4.65
CA VAL A 165 -23.77 -9.22 -5.97
C VAL A 165 -24.90 -9.53 -6.93
N GLU A 166 -25.33 -10.81 -6.98
CA GLU A 166 -26.47 -11.24 -7.79
C GLU A 166 -27.78 -10.54 -7.37
N LYS A 167 -27.98 -10.32 -6.07
CA LYS A 167 -29.15 -9.59 -5.56
C LYS A 167 -29.19 -8.14 -6.05
N VAL A 168 -28.05 -7.46 -6.08
CA VAL A 168 -27.94 -6.06 -6.50
C VAL A 168 -28.03 -5.90 -8.01
N SER A 169 -27.50 -6.84 -8.79
CA SER A 169 -27.58 -6.80 -10.25
C SER A 169 -29.02 -6.91 -10.76
N LEU A 170 -29.94 -7.49 -9.98
CA LEU A 170 -31.38 -7.53 -10.28
C LEU A 170 -32.08 -6.17 -10.14
N LEU A 171 -31.48 -5.22 -9.42
CA LEU A 171 -32.08 -3.93 -9.12
C LEU A 171 -31.72 -2.89 -10.19
N SER A 172 -32.75 -2.25 -10.73
CA SER A 172 -32.63 -1.07 -11.57
C SER A 172 -32.11 0.12 -10.77
N ARG A 173 -31.62 1.15 -11.47
CA ARG A 173 -31.16 2.40 -10.86
C ARG A 173 -32.23 3.02 -9.93
N ARG A 174 -33.48 3.10 -10.39
CA ARG A 174 -34.58 3.68 -9.60
C ARG A 174 -34.90 2.87 -8.35
N GLU A 175 -34.78 1.56 -8.43
CA GLU A 175 -34.97 0.68 -7.28
C GLU A 175 -33.85 0.83 -6.23
N ARG A 176 -32.60 1.05 -6.67
CA ARG A 176 -31.48 1.37 -5.76
C ARG A 176 -31.69 2.71 -5.07
N GLU A 177 -32.06 3.75 -5.81
CA GLU A 177 -32.39 5.08 -5.25
C GLU A 177 -33.52 4.97 -4.19
N CYS A 178 -34.56 4.16 -4.45
CA CYS A 178 -35.62 3.91 -3.47
C CYS A 178 -35.12 3.22 -2.18
N LEU A 179 -34.17 2.27 -2.29
CA LEU A 179 -33.54 1.63 -1.14
C LEU A 179 -32.68 2.60 -0.33
N GLU A 180 -31.97 3.52 -0.98
CA GLU A 180 -31.17 4.52 -0.28
C GLU A 180 -32.05 5.45 0.55
N PHE A 181 -33.16 5.93 0.00
CA PHE A 181 -34.10 6.75 0.76
C PHE A 181 -34.79 5.96 1.88
N LEU A 182 -35.05 4.67 1.68
CA LEU A 182 -35.53 3.79 2.74
C LEU A 182 -34.54 3.72 3.90
N LEU A 183 -33.24 3.58 3.62
CA LEU A 183 -32.17 3.56 4.63
C LEU A 183 -32.02 4.91 5.37
N GLN A 184 -32.34 6.02 4.70
CA GLN A 184 -32.41 7.35 5.31
C GLN A 184 -33.69 7.57 6.14
N GLY A 185 -34.55 6.56 6.29
CA GLY A 185 -35.79 6.64 7.05
C GLY A 185 -36.93 7.36 6.34
N LYS A 186 -36.81 7.63 5.02
CA LYS A 186 -37.88 8.27 4.25
C LYS A 186 -39.03 7.31 4.02
N THR A 187 -40.24 7.85 4.13
CA THR A 187 -41.48 7.16 3.77
C THR A 187 -41.66 7.13 2.24
N ALA A 188 -42.48 6.21 1.74
CA ALA A 188 -42.78 6.15 0.30
C ALA A 188 -43.45 7.42 -0.25
N LYS A 189 -44.10 8.24 0.60
CA LYS A 189 -44.62 9.56 0.20
C LYS A 189 -43.51 10.58 0.04
N GLU A 190 -42.58 10.62 0.99
CA GLU A 190 -41.43 11.52 0.93
C GLU A 190 -40.49 11.14 -0.22
N THR A 191 -40.18 9.85 -0.39
CA THR A 191 -39.39 9.36 -1.54
C THR A 191 -40.05 9.73 -2.87
N ALA A 192 -41.38 9.66 -2.97
CA ALA A 192 -42.12 10.07 -4.16
C ALA A 192 -41.95 11.57 -4.46
N ALA A 193 -42.05 12.41 -3.42
CA ALA A 193 -41.81 13.84 -3.54
C ALA A 193 -40.35 14.16 -3.96
N ILE A 194 -39.37 13.49 -3.36
CA ILE A 194 -37.93 13.68 -3.66
C ILE A 194 -37.61 13.26 -5.09
N LEU A 195 -38.13 12.12 -5.54
CA LEU A 195 -37.87 11.59 -6.88
C LEU A 195 -38.78 12.19 -7.97
N ALA A 196 -39.69 13.11 -7.61
CA ALA A 196 -40.71 13.68 -8.49
C ALA A 196 -41.55 12.61 -9.22
N LEU A 197 -41.99 11.59 -8.46
CA LEU A 197 -42.81 10.48 -8.95
C LEU A 197 -44.12 10.37 -8.16
N SER A 198 -45.06 9.59 -8.68
CA SER A 198 -46.29 9.31 -7.94
C SER A 198 -46.01 8.37 -6.75
N HIS A 199 -46.76 8.53 -5.66
CA HIS A 199 -46.68 7.64 -4.50
C HIS A 199 -46.87 6.17 -4.87
N ARG A 200 -47.85 5.87 -5.75
CA ARG A 200 -48.12 4.52 -6.25
C ARG A 200 -46.93 3.93 -7.02
N THR A 201 -46.18 4.76 -7.75
CA THR A 201 -44.97 4.33 -8.47
C THR A 201 -43.89 3.88 -7.49
N ILE A 202 -43.67 4.62 -6.40
CA ILE A 202 -42.70 4.24 -5.37
C ILE A 202 -43.12 2.96 -4.64
N GLU A 203 -44.40 2.79 -4.33
CA GLU A 203 -44.91 1.55 -3.75
C GLU A 203 -44.67 0.35 -4.69
N SER A 204 -44.89 0.55 -5.99
CA SER A 204 -44.58 -0.48 -6.99
C SER A 204 -43.09 -0.83 -7.02
N TYR A 205 -42.19 0.17 -6.94
CA TYR A 205 -40.75 -0.11 -6.81
C TYR A 205 -40.43 -0.90 -5.56
N PHE A 206 -40.98 -0.55 -4.38
CA PHE A 206 -40.74 -1.32 -3.16
C PHE A 206 -41.23 -2.76 -3.24
N GLU A 207 -42.38 -3.01 -3.86
CA GLU A 207 -42.86 -4.38 -4.08
C GLU A 207 -41.99 -5.15 -5.08
N ASN A 208 -41.51 -4.51 -6.14
CA ASN A 208 -40.57 -5.12 -7.08
C ASN A 208 -39.24 -5.45 -6.41
N ILE A 209 -38.70 -4.56 -5.58
CA ILE A 209 -37.48 -4.79 -4.82
C ILE A 209 -37.67 -5.97 -3.86
N LYS A 210 -38.77 -6.02 -3.10
CA LYS A 210 -39.07 -7.15 -2.20
C LYS A 210 -39.06 -8.48 -2.95
N LYS A 211 -39.69 -8.55 -4.11
CA LYS A 211 -39.70 -9.75 -4.97
C LYS A 211 -38.29 -10.12 -5.43
N LYS A 212 -37.54 -9.16 -5.97
CA LYS A 212 -36.18 -9.37 -6.50
C LYS A 212 -35.19 -9.81 -5.41
N LEU A 213 -35.25 -9.20 -4.23
CA LEU A 213 -34.37 -9.51 -3.10
C LEU A 213 -34.84 -10.68 -2.24
N LYS A 214 -36.04 -11.22 -2.53
CA LYS A 214 -36.72 -12.28 -1.78
C LYS A 214 -36.93 -11.90 -0.31
N CYS A 215 -37.42 -10.68 -0.07
CA CYS A 215 -37.75 -10.16 1.25
C CYS A 215 -39.26 -10.30 1.50
N ALA A 216 -39.64 -10.93 2.62
CA ALA A 216 -41.03 -11.15 3.01
C ALA A 216 -41.71 -9.87 3.51
N ASN A 217 -40.96 -8.97 4.15
CA ASN A 217 -41.50 -7.75 4.74
C ASN A 217 -40.50 -6.59 4.68
N LYS A 218 -40.98 -5.39 5.05
CA LYS A 218 -40.19 -4.15 5.01
C LYS A 218 -39.00 -4.15 5.97
N GLY A 219 -39.10 -4.84 7.11
CA GLY A 219 -37.99 -4.98 8.06
C GLY A 219 -36.84 -5.82 7.48
N GLN A 220 -37.16 -6.97 6.88
CA GLN A 220 -36.16 -7.79 6.17
C GLN A 220 -35.56 -7.06 4.98
N LEU A 221 -36.37 -6.26 4.28
CA LEU A 221 -35.90 -5.40 3.19
C LEU A 221 -34.87 -4.38 3.70
N PHE A 222 -35.17 -3.71 4.82
CA PHE A 222 -34.27 -2.75 5.45
C PHE A 222 -32.94 -3.41 5.86
N SER A 223 -32.99 -4.52 6.60
CA SER A 223 -31.76 -5.23 7.02
C SER A 223 -30.93 -5.73 5.83
N THR A 224 -31.60 -6.15 4.74
CA THR A 224 -30.90 -6.54 3.51
C THR A 224 -30.23 -5.34 2.87
N ALA A 225 -30.92 -4.20 2.78
CA ALA A 225 -30.37 -2.96 2.24
C ALA A 225 -29.18 -2.44 3.07
N GLU A 226 -29.21 -2.57 4.40
CA GLU A 226 -28.07 -2.20 5.26
C GLU A 226 -26.81 -3.03 4.96
N VAL A 227 -26.98 -4.34 4.78
CA VAL A 227 -25.86 -5.22 4.42
C VAL A 227 -25.30 -4.83 3.06
N LEU A 228 -26.16 -4.55 2.08
CA LEU A 228 -25.72 -4.11 0.75
C LEU A 228 -25.00 -2.76 0.80
N LYS A 229 -25.45 -1.81 1.64
CA LYS A 229 -24.78 -0.52 1.81
C LYS A 229 -23.42 -0.65 2.49
N LYS A 230 -23.29 -1.51 3.52
CA LYS A 230 -22.00 -1.80 4.18
C LYS A 230 -20.96 -2.42 3.25
N LEU A 231 -21.41 -3.09 2.19
CA LEU A 231 -20.56 -3.67 1.16
C LEU A 231 -20.33 -2.73 -0.04
N GLU A 232 -20.78 -1.48 0.06
CA GLU A 232 -20.68 -0.48 -1.01
C GLU A 232 -21.33 -0.92 -2.34
N LEU A 233 -22.40 -1.72 -2.25
CA LEU A 233 -23.15 -2.22 -3.42
C LEU A 233 -24.42 -1.42 -3.76
N LEU A 234 -24.76 -0.40 -2.96
CA LEU A 234 -25.86 0.55 -3.18
C LEU A 234 -25.30 1.95 -3.34
#